data_AF-A0A8B6BP16-F1
#
_entry.id   AF-A0A8B6BP16-F1
#
_cell.length_a   1.000
_cell.length_b   1.000
_cell.length_c   1.000
_cell.angle_alpha   90.00
_cell.angle_beta   90.00
_cell.angle_gamma   90.00
#
_symmetry.space_group_name_H-M   'P 1'
#
loop_
_entity.id
_entity.type
_entity.pdbx_description
1 polymer ?
#
loop_
_entity_poly.entity_id
_entity_poly.type
_entity_poly.pdbx_seq_one_letter_code
_entity_poly.pdbx_strand_id
1 'polypeptide(L)'
;MATFKLDTSHSGEFLYLYRKILARSRFPYSELIVDIGANDGFLSSNSFNFIQHGWNAVLVEPLSEQLHLARHHLSRYIDEYNEKKQYVKYVEAVLGTEDGTVKLIISPDLVSMESHVLREHDYDGTKKVVRTVPGISVGRFVEKYDIPKNFGILSIDAEGQGNKILHQFIDLGYKPGYIIYENLHEKYAETTAETIQYLMRAGYRYLTKRGWNLLFENTGGDLNEDIINGPSSQRKASFTEFMEDHSLETKFTGSTFIHSNGHDTTAIDYFLYQNSYKHSVLEIKKLDIGANVSDHYPIKMVLQHRRYLIQQKSLNDFLKPKINWDRIDKEKYENNINSKLSNKNSEIKSVEDITNAFTQLNEIIKQSTQALIPTRKIGRKRPKLQVMNEEIKVALKNKKIAFFKWKINGRPKETDNLYLKNKKQTTHALRKECRLEVAKRRLCERQKLVDARTADRKMFHKIIKNQRGKLSKFIDQLNVDDEIFYNEDIIEGWSTHFHQLAKKIPNPKL
;
A
#
# COMPACT_ATOMS: atom_id res chain seq x y z
N MET A 1 17.59 -2.40 22.76
CA MET A 1 16.54 -2.27 21.73
C MET A 1 15.67 -3.52 21.75
N ALA A 2 14.42 -3.41 22.19
CA ALA A 2 13.46 -4.51 22.07
C ALA A 2 13.27 -4.85 20.58
N THR A 3 13.57 -6.08 20.19
CA THR A 3 13.32 -6.58 18.82
C THR A 3 11.81 -6.60 18.56
N PHE A 4 11.40 -5.92 17.48
CA PHE A 4 10.05 -6.01 16.90
C PHE A 4 9.58 -7.47 16.80
N LYS A 5 8.57 -7.88 17.58
CA LYS A 5 8.07 -9.26 17.54
C LYS A 5 7.05 -9.50 16.43
N LEU A 6 6.17 -8.54 16.12
CA LEU A 6 5.21 -8.62 15.02
C LEU A 6 4.54 -7.25 14.78
N ASP A 7 4.37 -6.84 13.52
CA ASP A 7 3.50 -5.72 13.14
C ASP A 7 2.07 -6.26 13.00
N THR A 8 1.13 -5.72 13.79
CA THR A 8 -0.26 -6.17 13.84
C THR A 8 -1.18 -5.42 12.87
N SER A 9 -0.71 -4.34 12.25
CA SER A 9 -1.48 -3.60 11.26
C SER A 9 -1.72 -4.43 9.99
N HIS A 10 -2.83 -4.19 9.30
CA HIS A 10 -3.29 -5.03 8.19
C HIS A 10 -2.24 -5.24 7.09
N SER A 11 -1.48 -4.20 6.75
CA SER A 11 -0.54 -4.18 5.63
C SER A 11 0.81 -3.55 5.98
N GLY A 12 1.17 -3.49 7.26
CA GLY A 12 2.46 -2.99 7.75
C GLY A 12 2.55 -1.47 7.81
N GLU A 13 1.43 -0.80 8.05
CA GLU A 13 1.28 0.63 8.30
C GLU A 13 2.14 1.07 9.48
N PHE A 14 2.04 0.36 10.61
CA PHE A 14 2.79 0.67 11.83
C PHE A 14 4.30 0.68 11.57
N LEU A 15 4.88 -0.42 11.07
CA LEU A 15 6.32 -0.52 10.83
C LEU A 15 6.81 0.56 9.86
N TYR A 16 5.99 0.96 8.90
CA TYR A 16 6.34 2.02 7.95
C TYR A 16 6.41 3.40 8.61
N LEU A 17 5.36 3.77 9.35
CA LEU A 17 5.31 5.06 10.05
C LEU A 17 6.32 5.11 11.18
N TYR A 18 6.44 4.05 11.98
CA TYR A 18 7.38 4.01 13.10
C TYR A 18 8.83 4.14 12.65
N ARG A 19 9.23 3.53 11.52
CA ARG A 19 10.56 3.75 10.92
C ARG A 19 10.78 5.19 10.52
N LYS A 20 9.75 5.86 9.99
CA LYS A 20 9.84 7.30 9.65
C LYS A 20 9.96 8.15 10.92
N ILE A 21 9.20 7.83 11.96
CA ILE A 21 9.28 8.51 13.27
C ILE A 21 10.68 8.38 13.85
N LEU A 22 11.22 7.16 13.93
CA LEU A 22 12.57 6.90 14.45
C LEU A 22 13.70 7.52 13.59
N ALA A 23 13.45 7.75 12.30
CA ALA A 23 14.41 8.42 11.44
C ALA A 23 14.46 9.94 11.66
N ARG A 24 13.54 10.51 12.45
CA ARG A 24 13.58 11.91 12.86
C ARG A 24 14.47 12.06 14.08
N SER A 25 15.24 13.14 14.13
CA SER A 25 15.97 13.60 15.32
C SER A 25 15.00 13.93 16.45
N ARG A 26 13.86 14.55 16.12
CA ARG A 26 12.79 14.93 17.06
C ARG A 26 11.42 14.68 16.45
N PHE A 27 10.48 14.22 17.28
CA PHE A 27 9.08 14.09 16.91
C PHE A 27 8.27 15.21 17.59
N PRO A 28 7.86 16.28 16.88
CA PRO A 28 7.30 17.48 17.49
C PRO A 28 5.80 17.34 17.86
N TYR A 29 5.26 16.12 17.83
CA TYR A 29 3.87 15.83 18.11
C TYR A 29 3.77 15.04 19.41
N SER A 30 2.68 15.23 20.15
CA SER A 30 2.38 14.37 21.30
C SER A 30 2.33 12.91 20.85
N GLU A 31 3.00 12.01 21.58
CA GLU A 31 2.99 10.56 21.35
C GLU A 31 1.62 9.98 21.71
N LEU A 32 0.62 10.31 20.90
CA LEU A 32 -0.78 9.96 21.03
C LEU A 32 -1.27 9.44 19.70
N ILE A 33 -1.92 8.28 19.72
CA ILE A 33 -2.73 7.78 18.60
C ILE A 33 -4.22 7.89 18.93
N VAL A 34 -4.98 8.50 18.03
CA VAL A 34 -6.44 8.46 18.03
C VAL A 34 -6.86 7.46 16.97
N ASP A 35 -7.49 6.36 17.38
CA ASP A 35 -7.85 5.24 16.50
C ASP A 35 -9.38 5.09 16.45
N ILE A 36 -9.97 5.47 15.31
CA ILE A 36 -11.41 5.43 15.08
C ILE A 36 -11.74 4.13 14.33
N GLY A 37 -12.58 3.29 14.91
CA GLY A 37 -12.79 1.92 14.41
C GLY A 37 -11.77 0.95 14.99
N ALA A 38 -11.45 1.09 16.28
CA ALA A 38 -10.37 0.34 16.91
C ALA A 38 -10.64 -1.18 17.03
N ASN A 39 -11.89 -1.62 16.89
CA ASN A 39 -12.31 -3.02 16.96
C ASN A 39 -11.75 -3.73 18.23
N ASP A 40 -11.16 -4.92 18.08
CA ASP A 40 -10.58 -5.70 19.17
C ASP A 40 -9.23 -5.19 19.67
N GLY A 41 -8.75 -4.05 19.14
CA GLY A 41 -7.48 -3.43 19.51
C GLY A 41 -6.23 -4.27 19.24
N PHE A 42 -6.33 -5.34 18.43
CA PHE A 42 -5.20 -6.23 18.13
C PHE A 42 -5.16 -6.67 16.67
N LEU A 43 -6.19 -7.34 16.15
CA LEU A 43 -6.20 -7.86 14.79
C LEU A 43 -6.31 -6.70 13.79
N SER A 44 -5.34 -6.59 12.88
CA SER A 44 -5.26 -5.47 11.93
C SER A 44 -5.15 -4.09 12.60
N SER A 45 -4.85 -4.01 13.90
CA SER A 45 -4.84 -2.76 14.65
C SER A 45 -3.69 -1.85 14.24
N ASN A 46 -4.02 -0.59 13.94
CA ASN A 46 -3.05 0.47 13.68
C ASN A 46 -2.45 1.07 14.97
N SER A 47 -3.06 0.81 16.13
CA SER A 47 -2.67 1.40 17.43
C SER A 47 -1.94 0.44 18.36
N PHE A 48 -2.21 -0.86 18.29
CA PHE A 48 -1.65 -1.86 19.22
C PHE A 48 -0.14 -1.72 19.41
N ASN A 49 0.62 -1.71 18.31
CA ASN A 49 2.07 -1.63 18.44
C ASN A 49 2.57 -0.26 18.94
N PHE A 50 1.90 0.86 18.64
CA PHE A 50 2.28 2.16 19.22
C PHE A 50 2.08 2.15 20.74
N ILE A 51 0.99 1.57 21.21
CA ILE A 51 0.72 1.40 22.66
C ILE A 51 1.80 0.54 23.30
N GLN A 52 2.24 -0.55 22.66
CA GLN A 52 3.38 -1.34 23.15
C GLN A 52 4.69 -0.55 23.25
N HIS A 53 4.83 0.52 22.47
CA HIS A 53 5.96 1.44 22.50
C HIS A 53 5.74 2.64 23.44
N GLY A 54 4.76 2.56 24.34
CA GLY A 54 4.52 3.57 25.37
C GLY A 54 3.68 4.76 24.93
N TRP A 55 3.14 4.75 23.70
CA TRP A 55 2.29 5.84 23.23
C TRP A 55 0.96 5.88 23.96
N ASN A 56 0.46 7.08 24.21
CA ASN A 56 -0.91 7.28 24.66
C ASN A 56 -1.89 6.90 23.54
N ALA A 57 -3.11 6.52 23.91
CA ALA A 57 -4.13 6.23 22.92
C ALA A 57 -5.55 6.65 23.35
N VAL A 58 -6.36 7.01 22.36
CA VAL A 58 -7.82 7.07 22.49
C VAL A 58 -8.42 6.18 21.41
N LEU A 59 -9.03 5.08 21.84
CA LEU A 59 -9.59 4.04 20.98
C LEU A 59 -11.10 4.19 20.94
N VAL A 60 -11.67 4.34 19.74
CA VAL A 60 -13.11 4.54 19.53
C VAL A 60 -13.68 3.33 18.81
N GLU A 61 -14.62 2.64 19.45
CA GLU A 61 -15.28 1.44 18.93
C GLU A 61 -16.71 1.38 19.47
N PRO A 62 -17.75 1.39 18.62
CA PRO A 62 -19.14 1.38 19.07
C PRO A 62 -19.62 0.07 19.69
N LEU A 63 -18.98 -1.07 19.40
CA LEU A 63 -19.36 -2.37 19.96
C LEU A 63 -18.64 -2.62 21.29
N SER A 64 -19.40 -2.64 22.38
CA SER A 64 -18.89 -2.87 23.73
C SER A 64 -18.09 -4.16 23.88
N GLU A 65 -18.49 -5.22 23.15
CA GLU A 65 -17.78 -6.51 23.17
C GLU A 65 -16.38 -6.39 22.55
N GLN A 66 -16.23 -5.65 21.45
CA GLN A 66 -14.93 -5.43 20.80
C GLN A 66 -14.03 -4.53 21.65
N LEU A 67 -14.60 -3.46 22.20
CA LEU A 67 -13.88 -2.57 23.11
C LEU A 67 -13.42 -3.30 24.39
N HIS A 68 -14.19 -4.29 24.86
CA HIS A 68 -13.76 -5.17 25.96
C HIS A 68 -12.57 -6.06 25.57
N LEU A 69 -12.57 -6.62 24.36
CA LEU A 69 -11.43 -7.37 23.82
C LEU A 69 -10.19 -6.47 23.67
N ALA A 70 -10.36 -5.24 23.18
CA ALA A 70 -9.28 -4.25 23.11
C ALA A 70 -8.66 -3.99 24.48
N ARG A 71 -9.48 -3.77 25.52
CA ARG A 71 -9.01 -3.64 26.90
C ARG A 71 -8.21 -4.86 27.35
N HIS A 72 -8.72 -6.06 27.08
CA HIS A 72 -8.06 -7.31 27.43
C HIS A 72 -6.69 -7.45 26.73
N HIS A 73 -6.64 -7.28 25.41
CA HIS A 73 -5.43 -7.40 24.61
C HIS A 73 -4.35 -6.39 25.00
N LEU A 74 -4.74 -5.17 25.31
CA LEU A 74 -3.83 -4.05 25.58
C LEU A 74 -3.40 -3.94 27.04
N SER A 75 -4.21 -4.43 28.00
CA SER A 75 -3.98 -4.28 29.45
C SER A 75 -2.56 -4.58 29.91
N ARG A 76 -1.92 -5.60 29.35
CA ARG A 76 -0.55 -6.01 29.73
C ARG A 76 0.54 -5.04 29.27
N TYR A 77 0.25 -4.19 28.27
CA TYR A 77 1.22 -3.28 27.65
C TYR A 77 1.03 -1.84 28.10
N ILE A 78 -0.11 -1.52 28.72
CA ILE A 78 -0.38 -0.18 29.24
C ILE A 78 0.44 -0.01 30.51
N ASP A 79 1.40 0.90 30.45
CA ASP A 79 2.22 1.30 31.58
C ASP A 79 3.08 0.18 32.21
N GLU A 80 3.40 -0.86 31.44
CA GLU A 80 4.26 -1.96 31.91
C GLU A 80 5.66 -1.47 32.33
N TYR A 81 6.12 -0.34 31.77
CA TYR A 81 7.47 0.21 31.98
C TYR A 81 7.53 1.74 32.09
N ASN A 82 6.38 2.44 32.19
CA ASN A 82 6.32 3.89 31.92
C ASN A 82 5.91 4.76 33.12
N GLU A 83 6.04 4.26 34.36
CA GLU A 83 5.84 5.04 35.60
C GLU A 83 4.51 5.84 35.65
N LYS A 84 3.42 5.30 35.12
CA LYS A 84 2.09 5.95 34.99
C LYS A 84 2.04 7.13 34.03
N LYS A 85 2.99 7.23 33.10
CA LYS A 85 3.03 8.29 32.07
C LYS A 85 2.22 7.94 30.82
N GLN A 86 1.78 6.69 30.69
CA GLN A 86 0.95 6.23 29.58
C GLN A 86 -0.52 6.12 29.98
N TYR A 87 -1.43 6.62 29.13
CA TYR A 87 -2.87 6.40 29.25
C TYR A 87 -3.46 5.83 27.96
N VAL A 88 -4.47 4.97 28.13
CA VAL A 88 -5.32 4.50 27.02
C VAL A 88 -6.78 4.70 27.41
N LYS A 89 -7.47 5.59 26.68
CA LYS A 89 -8.91 5.84 26.86
C LYS A 89 -9.68 4.99 25.85
N TYR A 90 -10.80 4.42 26.30
CA TYR A 90 -11.67 3.55 25.52
C TYR A 90 -13.05 4.21 25.39
N VAL A 91 -13.51 4.42 24.16
CA VAL A 91 -14.72 5.20 23.86
C VAL A 91 -15.72 4.33 23.12
N GLU A 92 -16.79 3.97 23.82
CA GLU A 92 -17.91 3.19 23.28
C GLU A 92 -18.90 4.12 22.56
N ALA A 93 -18.55 4.54 21.34
CA ALA A 93 -19.38 5.42 20.52
C ALA A 93 -19.04 5.29 19.03
N VAL A 94 -20.00 5.65 18.18
CA VAL A 94 -19.74 6.02 16.78
C VAL A 94 -19.28 7.47 16.75
N LEU A 95 -18.14 7.73 16.12
CA LEU A 95 -17.74 9.10 15.79
C LEU A 95 -18.46 9.53 14.51
N GLY A 96 -19.13 10.68 14.55
CA GLY A 96 -19.93 11.17 13.44
C GLY A 96 -19.92 12.69 13.36
N THR A 97 -20.89 13.24 12.62
CA THR A 97 -21.02 14.69 12.43
C THR A 97 -21.82 15.37 13.53
N GLU A 98 -22.64 14.61 14.26
CA GLU A 98 -23.60 15.10 15.24
C GLU A 98 -23.59 14.19 16.48
N ASP A 99 -23.96 14.77 17.62
CA ASP A 99 -24.18 14.02 18.85
C ASP A 99 -25.57 13.33 18.82
N GLY A 100 -25.70 12.18 19.49
CA GLY A 100 -27.01 11.57 19.70
C GLY A 100 -26.96 10.05 19.82
N THR A 101 -27.95 9.40 19.21
CA THR A 101 -27.98 7.94 19.10
C THR A 101 -28.02 7.56 17.63
N VAL A 102 -27.24 6.54 17.26
CA VAL A 102 -27.08 6.10 15.88
C VAL A 102 -27.47 4.64 15.79
N LYS A 103 -28.15 4.27 14.71
CA LYS A 103 -28.44 2.87 14.39
C LYS A 103 -27.25 2.28 13.65
N LEU A 104 -26.59 1.30 14.26
CA LEU A 104 -25.48 0.55 13.71
C LEU A 104 -25.99 -0.80 13.19
N ILE A 105 -25.67 -1.14 11.95
CA ILE A 105 -25.88 -2.46 11.38
C ILE A 105 -24.68 -3.34 11.74
N ILE A 106 -24.97 -4.54 12.23
CA ILE A 106 -23.95 -5.56 12.51
C ILE A 106 -24.17 -6.71 11.52
N SER A 107 -23.16 -6.96 10.70
CA SER A 107 -23.17 -8.12 9.81
C SER A 107 -22.94 -9.40 10.62
N PRO A 108 -23.77 -10.45 10.46
CA PRO A 108 -23.63 -11.71 11.20
C PRO A 108 -22.46 -12.58 10.74
N ASP A 109 -21.71 -12.14 9.72
CA ASP A 109 -20.56 -12.89 9.22
C ASP A 109 -19.38 -12.75 10.19
N LEU A 110 -19.16 -13.81 10.99
CA LEU A 110 -18.06 -13.96 11.96
C LEU A 110 -16.67 -13.73 11.36
N VAL A 111 -16.52 -13.83 10.04
CA VAL A 111 -15.23 -13.70 9.36
C VAL A 111 -14.87 -12.25 9.04
N SER A 112 -15.85 -11.36 8.88
CA SER A 112 -15.59 -9.94 8.60
C SER A 112 -15.94 -9.02 9.76
N MET A 113 -16.90 -9.37 10.64
CA MET A 113 -17.41 -8.53 11.75
C MET A 113 -17.50 -7.03 11.38
N GLU A 114 -17.86 -6.75 10.12
CA GLU A 114 -18.03 -5.38 9.62
C GLU A 114 -19.31 -4.81 10.24
N SER A 115 -19.20 -3.61 10.81
CA SER A 115 -20.32 -2.87 11.36
C SER A 115 -20.32 -1.44 10.82
N HIS A 116 -21.47 -0.98 10.33
CA HIS A 116 -21.58 0.33 9.68
C HIS A 116 -22.86 1.05 10.09
N VAL A 117 -22.86 2.38 9.98
CA VAL A 117 -24.04 3.20 10.29
C VAL A 117 -25.13 2.95 9.26
N LEU A 118 -26.36 2.70 9.72
CA LEU A 118 -27.54 2.46 8.88
C LEU A 118 -27.78 3.64 7.92
N ARG A 119 -27.81 3.36 6.62
CA ARG A 119 -28.15 4.30 5.55
C ARG A 119 -29.53 3.98 4.97
N GLU A 120 -30.16 4.97 4.32
CA GLU A 120 -31.49 4.78 3.69
C GLU A 120 -31.52 3.61 2.68
N HIS A 121 -30.41 3.37 1.97
CA HIS A 121 -30.29 2.31 0.97
C HIS A 121 -30.03 0.90 1.54
N ASP A 122 -29.83 0.76 2.86
CA ASP A 122 -29.54 -0.54 3.48
C ASP A 122 -30.78 -1.42 3.71
N TYR A 123 -31.97 -0.89 3.43
CA TYR A 123 -33.24 -1.63 3.46
C TYR A 123 -33.39 -2.51 2.21
N ASP A 124 -32.68 -3.65 2.20
CA ASP A 124 -32.75 -4.67 1.13
C ASP A 124 -33.67 -5.85 1.47
N GLY A 125 -34.39 -5.78 2.60
CA GLY A 125 -35.29 -6.83 3.08
C GLY A 125 -34.59 -8.03 3.74
N THR A 126 -33.26 -8.02 3.86
CA THR A 126 -32.53 -9.04 4.64
C THR A 126 -32.59 -8.73 6.14
N LYS A 127 -32.64 -9.77 6.97
CA LYS A 127 -32.60 -9.63 8.43
C LYS A 127 -31.21 -9.18 8.89
N LYS A 128 -30.99 -7.87 8.94
CA LYS A 128 -29.79 -7.25 9.52
C LYS A 128 -30.00 -7.05 11.03
N VAL A 129 -28.97 -7.33 11.83
CA VAL A 129 -29.00 -7.01 13.27
C VAL A 129 -28.71 -5.52 13.40
N VAL A 130 -29.67 -4.75 13.91
CA VAL A 130 -29.51 -3.31 14.14
C VAL A 130 -29.38 -3.06 15.64
N ARG A 131 -28.31 -2.40 16.06
CA ARG A 131 -28.13 -1.93 17.45
C ARG A 131 -28.15 -0.41 17.49
N THR A 132 -28.74 0.15 18.52
CA THR A 132 -28.65 1.60 18.79
C THR A 132 -27.45 1.84 19.69
N VAL A 133 -26.54 2.71 19.26
CA VAL A 133 -25.30 3.03 19.97
C VAL A 133 -25.15 4.55 20.13
N PRO A 134 -24.39 5.03 21.12
CA PRO A 134 -24.09 6.45 21.26
C PRO A 134 -23.35 6.99 20.02
N GLY A 135 -23.78 8.14 19.52
CA GLY A 135 -23.06 8.94 18.52
C GLY A 135 -22.46 10.17 19.17
N ILE A 136 -21.22 10.49 18.83
CA ILE A 136 -20.53 11.70 19.28
C ILE A 136 -19.95 12.44 18.08
N SER A 137 -20.12 13.76 18.04
CA SER A 137 -19.49 14.62 17.04
C SER A 137 -17.98 14.70 17.26
N VAL A 138 -17.19 14.96 16.20
CA VAL A 138 -15.73 15.15 16.34
C VAL A 138 -15.42 16.28 17.31
N GLY A 139 -16.15 17.41 17.23
CA GLY A 139 -15.95 18.56 18.11
C GLY A 139 -16.12 18.24 19.60
N ARG A 140 -17.19 17.56 19.97
CA ARG A 140 -17.40 17.14 21.36
C ARG A 140 -16.42 16.04 21.78
N PHE A 141 -16.07 15.13 20.88
CA PHE A 141 -15.11 14.07 21.15
C PHE A 141 -13.74 14.65 21.53
N VAL A 142 -13.21 15.57 20.72
CA VAL A 142 -11.88 16.13 20.98
C VAL A 142 -11.83 16.99 22.25
N GLU A 143 -12.92 17.69 22.57
CA GLU A 143 -13.07 18.45 23.82
C GLU A 143 -13.15 17.49 25.03
N LYS A 144 -14.09 16.53 25.00
CA LYS A 144 -14.34 15.59 26.10
C LYS A 144 -13.11 14.77 26.49
N TYR A 145 -12.24 14.45 25.53
CA TYR A 145 -11.07 13.60 25.76
C TYR A 145 -9.74 14.36 25.79
N ASP A 146 -9.79 15.70 25.76
CA ASP A 146 -8.62 16.59 25.79
C ASP A 146 -7.59 16.28 24.70
N ILE A 147 -8.07 16.04 23.47
CA ILE A 147 -7.17 15.73 22.35
C ILE A 147 -6.40 17.01 22.00
N PRO A 148 -5.05 16.99 22.03
CA PRO A 148 -4.27 18.17 21.66
C PRO A 148 -4.38 18.42 20.15
N LYS A 149 -4.31 19.69 19.74
CA LYS A 149 -4.38 20.07 18.31
C LYS A 149 -3.26 19.41 17.49
N ASN A 150 -2.08 19.24 18.06
CA ASN A 150 -0.94 18.57 17.44
C ASN A 150 -0.69 17.25 18.17
N PHE A 151 -1.04 16.12 17.55
CA PHE A 151 -0.83 14.78 18.09
C PHE A 151 -0.19 13.86 17.05
N GLY A 152 0.26 12.69 17.46
CA GLY A 152 1.11 11.86 16.62
C GLY A 152 0.39 11.27 15.41
N ILE A 153 -0.69 10.51 15.66
CA ILE A 153 -1.33 9.70 14.61
C ILE A 153 -2.85 9.75 14.74
N LEU A 154 -3.53 10.00 13.62
CA LEU A 154 -4.96 9.80 13.45
C LEU A 154 -5.18 8.58 12.54
N SER A 155 -5.80 7.53 13.05
CA SER A 155 -6.22 6.35 12.30
C SER A 155 -7.74 6.38 12.17
N ILE A 156 -8.24 6.28 10.94
CA ILE A 156 -9.68 6.31 10.63
C ILE A 156 -10.02 5.07 9.81
N ASP A 157 -10.75 4.17 10.45
CA ASP A 157 -11.37 2.98 9.89
C ASP A 157 -12.85 2.97 10.27
N ALA A 158 -13.55 4.01 9.79
CA ALA A 158 -14.95 4.26 10.10
C ALA A 158 -15.80 3.93 8.88
N GLU A 159 -16.23 2.67 8.81
CA GLU A 159 -17.14 2.06 7.82
C GLU A 159 -18.24 3.01 7.31
N GLY A 160 -17.92 3.79 6.28
CA GLY A 160 -18.86 4.65 5.58
C GLY A 160 -19.07 6.08 6.10
N GLN A 161 -18.30 6.57 7.08
CA GLN A 161 -18.26 8.00 7.44
C GLN A 161 -16.83 8.55 7.54
N GLY A 162 -15.84 7.80 7.05
CA GLY A 162 -14.42 8.10 7.21
C GLY A 162 -14.05 9.49 6.68
N ASN A 163 -14.53 9.89 5.50
CA ASN A 163 -14.21 11.20 4.94
C ASN A 163 -14.75 12.35 5.79
N LYS A 164 -15.98 12.23 6.30
CA LYS A 164 -16.59 13.30 7.11
C LYS A 164 -15.86 13.48 8.43
N ILE A 165 -15.49 12.37 9.08
CA ILE A 165 -14.69 12.39 10.30
C ILE A 165 -13.33 13.04 10.02
N LEU A 166 -12.65 12.61 8.95
CA LEU A 166 -11.38 13.17 8.53
C LEU A 166 -11.47 14.67 8.32
N HIS A 167 -12.45 15.14 7.54
CA HIS A 167 -12.63 16.55 7.25
C HIS A 167 -12.91 17.35 8.53
N GLN A 168 -13.78 16.86 9.41
CA GLN A 168 -14.06 17.57 10.66
C GLN A 168 -12.82 17.72 11.56
N PHE A 169 -11.95 16.72 11.66
CA PHE A 169 -10.69 16.90 12.40
C PHE A 169 -9.87 18.05 11.81
N ILE A 170 -9.67 18.04 10.49
CA ILE A 170 -8.85 19.03 9.79
C ILE A 170 -9.50 20.44 9.84
N ASP A 171 -10.80 20.54 9.58
CA ASP A 171 -11.56 21.80 9.59
C ASP A 171 -11.62 22.42 11.00
N LEU A 172 -11.62 21.59 12.06
CA LEU A 172 -11.48 22.05 13.44
C LEU A 172 -10.02 22.44 13.80
N GLY A 173 -9.10 22.40 12.84
CA GLY A 173 -7.70 22.81 13.02
C GLY A 173 -6.81 21.79 13.72
N TYR A 174 -7.23 20.51 13.79
CA TYR A 174 -6.35 19.45 14.28
C TYR A 174 -5.32 19.08 13.20
N LYS A 175 -4.08 18.87 13.64
CA LYS A 175 -2.91 18.64 12.80
C LYS A 175 -2.13 17.41 13.27
N PRO A 176 -2.68 16.19 13.17
CA PRO A 176 -1.90 14.98 13.43
C PRO A 176 -0.62 14.93 12.59
N GLY A 177 0.45 14.35 13.13
CA GLY A 177 1.72 14.18 12.40
C GLY A 177 1.59 13.21 11.23
N TYR A 178 0.80 12.16 11.41
CA TYR A 178 0.44 11.21 10.36
C TYR A 178 -1.04 10.87 10.38
N ILE A 179 -1.58 10.56 9.20
CA ILE A 179 -2.95 10.07 9.04
C ILE A 179 -2.88 8.69 8.37
N ILE A 180 -3.59 7.73 8.97
CA ILE A 180 -3.90 6.43 8.38
C ILE A 180 -5.40 6.46 8.06
N TYR A 181 -5.74 6.41 6.78
CA TYR A 181 -7.12 6.58 6.34
C TYR A 181 -7.57 5.41 5.47
N GLU A 182 -8.57 4.68 5.93
CA GLU A 182 -9.13 3.55 5.20
C GLU A 182 -10.10 4.01 4.10
N ASN A 183 -9.83 3.64 2.84
CA ASN A 183 -10.61 4.10 1.68
C ASN A 183 -11.36 2.94 0.99
N LEU A 184 -11.81 1.94 1.75
CA LEU A 184 -12.55 0.82 1.15
C LEU A 184 -14.02 1.19 0.91
N HIS A 185 -14.68 1.77 1.92
CA HIS A 185 -16.13 1.97 1.98
C HIS A 185 -16.62 3.35 1.54
N GLU A 186 -15.69 4.20 1.13
CA GLU A 186 -15.90 5.65 0.97
C GLU A 186 -16.05 6.11 -0.47
N LYS A 187 -15.82 5.20 -1.44
CA LYS A 187 -15.81 5.51 -2.89
C LYS A 187 -17.13 6.05 -3.44
N TYR A 188 -18.23 5.89 -2.71
CA TYR A 188 -19.54 6.41 -3.09
C TYR A 188 -19.71 7.88 -2.71
N ALA A 189 -18.98 8.36 -1.69
CA ALA A 189 -19.05 9.74 -1.21
C ALA A 189 -17.91 10.61 -1.78
N GLU A 190 -16.68 10.09 -1.78
CA GLU A 190 -15.50 10.82 -2.24
C GLU A 190 -14.49 9.85 -2.87
N THR A 191 -13.88 10.26 -3.97
CA THR A 191 -12.83 9.48 -4.62
C THR A 191 -11.51 9.60 -3.87
N THR A 192 -10.65 8.58 -4.01
CA THR A 192 -9.27 8.65 -3.49
C THR A 192 -8.50 9.90 -3.92
N ALA A 193 -8.74 10.39 -5.14
CA ALA A 193 -8.04 11.56 -5.65
C ALA A 193 -8.50 12.86 -4.95
N GLU A 194 -9.79 12.98 -4.67
CA GLU A 194 -10.37 14.13 -3.97
C GLU A 194 -9.85 14.19 -2.52
N THR A 195 -9.87 13.07 -1.79
CA THR A 195 -9.33 13.02 -0.42
C THR A 195 -7.84 13.39 -0.38
N ILE A 196 -7.05 12.89 -1.34
CA ILE A 196 -5.62 13.25 -1.45
C ILE A 196 -5.48 14.76 -1.68
N GLN A 197 -6.26 15.32 -2.61
CA GLN A 197 -6.21 16.75 -2.93
C GLN A 197 -6.68 17.63 -1.77
N TYR A 198 -7.70 17.21 -1.02
CA TYR A 198 -8.14 17.87 0.20
C TYR A 198 -7.02 17.92 1.24
N LEU A 199 -6.42 16.78 1.57
CA LEU A 199 -5.33 16.71 2.56
C LEU A 199 -4.07 17.46 2.11
N MET A 200 -3.76 17.47 0.80
CA MET A 200 -2.67 18.29 0.27
C MET A 200 -2.89 19.79 0.48
N ARG A 201 -4.12 20.29 0.29
CA ARG A 201 -4.47 21.68 0.61
C ARG A 201 -4.37 21.98 2.11
N ALA A 202 -4.61 20.98 2.95
CA ALA A 202 -4.45 21.07 4.40
C ALA A 202 -3.00 20.89 4.90
N GLY A 203 -2.00 20.84 4.00
CA GLY A 203 -0.58 20.76 4.37
C GLY A 203 -0.03 19.33 4.57
N TYR A 204 -0.75 18.32 4.09
CA TYR A 204 -0.30 16.93 4.15
C TYR A 204 0.28 16.45 2.82
N ARG A 205 1.33 15.63 2.92
CA ARG A 205 1.88 14.88 1.79
C ARG A 205 1.37 13.45 1.82
N TYR A 206 0.80 13.00 0.71
CA TYR A 206 0.53 11.58 0.49
C TYR A 206 1.84 10.77 0.42
N LEU A 207 1.94 9.73 1.25
CA LEU A 207 3.12 8.87 1.33
C LEU A 207 2.99 7.64 0.42
N THR A 208 1.96 6.83 0.66
CA THR A 208 1.75 5.56 -0.03
C THR A 208 0.38 4.99 0.32
N LYS A 209 -0.06 4.00 -0.47
CA LYS A 209 -1.16 3.10 -0.13
C LYS A 209 -0.61 1.78 0.38
N ARG A 210 -1.15 1.26 1.48
CA ARG A 210 -0.86 -0.07 2.03
C ARG A 210 -2.17 -0.79 2.29
N GLY A 211 -2.42 -1.91 1.62
CA GLY A 211 -3.73 -2.56 1.68
C GLY A 211 -4.85 -1.61 1.25
N TRP A 212 -5.78 -1.36 2.18
CA TRP A 212 -6.89 -0.43 2.02
C TRP A 212 -6.62 0.97 2.58
N ASN A 213 -5.51 1.14 3.30
CA ASN A 213 -5.11 2.38 3.95
C ASN A 213 -4.29 3.30 3.04
N LEU A 214 -4.63 4.58 3.07
CA LEU A 214 -3.80 5.68 2.57
C LEU A 214 -3.04 6.28 3.74
N LEU A 215 -1.74 6.52 3.54
CA LEU A 215 -0.86 7.10 4.55
C LEU A 215 -0.49 8.52 4.14
N PHE A 216 -0.66 9.46 5.06
CA PHE A 216 -0.28 10.86 4.89
C PHE A 216 0.67 11.31 6.01
N GLU A 217 1.53 12.26 5.69
CA GLU A 217 2.42 12.93 6.63
C GLU A 217 2.15 14.41 6.58
N ASN A 218 2.01 15.04 7.74
CA ASN A 218 1.95 16.49 7.81
C ASN A 218 3.33 17.06 7.46
N THR A 219 3.40 17.84 6.38
CA THR A 219 4.65 18.40 5.85
C THR A 219 4.78 19.91 6.05
N GLY A 220 3.80 20.54 6.70
CA GLY A 220 3.69 21.99 6.76
C GLY A 220 3.00 22.59 5.52
N GLY A 221 2.41 23.75 5.74
CA GLY A 221 1.63 24.58 4.80
C GLY A 221 1.77 26.04 5.24
N ASP A 222 0.76 26.90 5.05
CA ASP A 222 0.76 28.27 5.59
C ASP A 222 1.21 28.28 7.06
N LEU A 223 2.41 28.83 7.28
CA LEU A 223 3.06 28.79 8.58
C LEU A 223 2.48 29.84 9.51
N ASN A 224 1.69 30.80 8.99
CA ASN A 224 1.15 31.95 9.69
C ASN A 224 2.21 32.63 10.58
N GLU A 225 3.45 32.65 10.11
CA GLU A 225 4.58 33.21 10.82
C GLU A 225 5.67 33.60 9.83
N ASP A 226 6.22 34.81 9.98
CA ASP A 226 7.34 35.27 9.16
C ASP A 226 8.67 34.82 9.78
N ILE A 227 9.07 33.61 9.39
CA ILE A 227 10.27 32.96 9.89
C ILE A 227 11.57 33.64 9.42
N ILE A 228 11.52 34.58 8.47
CA ILE A 228 12.72 35.26 7.94
C ILE A 228 12.82 36.68 8.48
N ASN A 229 11.85 37.54 8.18
CA ASN A 229 11.92 38.98 8.46
C ASN A 229 11.06 39.42 9.65
N GLY A 230 10.15 38.58 10.12
CA GLY A 230 9.26 38.92 11.23
C GLY A 230 10.03 39.21 12.53
N PRO A 231 9.44 40.02 13.45
CA PRO A 231 9.98 40.17 14.79
C PRO A 231 10.13 38.80 15.46
N SER A 232 11.11 38.67 16.36
CA SER A 232 11.31 37.42 17.10
C SER A 232 10.06 37.11 17.93
N SER A 233 9.33 36.06 17.54
CA SER A 233 8.22 35.50 18.30
C SER A 233 8.63 34.13 18.86
N GLN A 234 7.93 33.66 19.90
CA GLN A 234 8.12 32.30 20.40
C GLN A 234 7.86 31.26 19.30
N ARG A 235 6.89 31.53 18.42
CA ARG A 235 6.54 30.65 17.30
C ARG A 235 7.65 30.62 16.25
N LYS A 236 8.25 31.77 15.90
CA LYS A 236 9.43 31.85 15.03
C LYS A 236 10.60 31.07 15.62
N ALA A 237 10.89 31.25 16.91
CA ALA A 237 11.95 30.50 17.60
C ALA A 237 11.74 28.98 17.51
N SER A 238 10.54 28.50 17.85
CA SER A 238 10.19 27.07 17.73
C SER A 238 10.28 26.56 16.29
N PHE A 239 9.97 27.40 15.30
CA PHE A 239 10.01 27.02 13.89
C PHE A 239 11.45 26.94 13.37
N THR A 240 12.29 27.89 13.75
CA THR A 240 13.74 27.87 13.46
C THR A 240 14.39 26.65 14.09
N GLU A 241 14.10 26.36 15.37
CA GLU A 241 14.57 25.15 16.06
C GLU A 241 14.10 23.88 15.32
N PHE A 242 12.83 23.83 14.90
CA PHE A 242 12.31 22.72 14.10
C PHE A 242 13.06 22.56 12.77
N MET A 243 13.33 23.66 12.07
CA MET A 243 14.07 23.63 10.80
C MET A 243 15.51 23.13 11.00
N GLU A 244 16.20 23.61 12.03
CA GLU A 244 17.54 23.15 12.40
C GLU A 244 17.55 21.66 12.74
N ASP A 245 16.66 21.23 13.64
CA ASP A 245 16.52 19.84 14.09
C ASP A 245 16.30 18.89 12.90
N HIS A 246 15.54 19.32 11.89
CA HIS A 246 15.18 18.51 10.72
C HIS A 246 16.10 18.73 9.52
N SER A 247 17.15 19.54 9.67
CA SER A 247 18.01 19.98 8.56
C SER A 247 17.19 20.47 7.37
N LEU A 248 16.13 21.23 7.64
CA LEU A 248 15.29 21.86 6.65
C LEU A 248 15.80 23.26 6.35
N GLU A 249 15.76 23.63 5.08
CA GLU A 249 16.03 24.97 4.60
C GLU A 249 14.79 25.50 3.88
N THR A 250 14.74 26.82 3.75
CA THR A 250 13.79 27.54 2.92
C THR A 250 14.50 28.69 2.23
N LYS A 251 13.87 29.31 1.24
CA LYS A 251 14.35 30.56 0.62
C LYS A 251 13.28 31.62 0.76
N PHE A 252 13.71 32.84 1.06
CA PHE A 252 12.80 33.99 1.07
C PHE A 252 12.24 34.25 -0.33
N THR A 253 10.92 34.33 -0.44
CA THR A 253 10.20 34.56 -1.70
C THR A 253 9.62 35.97 -1.81
N GLY A 254 9.82 36.84 -0.80
CA GLY A 254 9.05 38.07 -0.64
C GLY A 254 7.78 37.83 0.18
N SER A 255 7.04 38.90 0.49
CA SER A 255 5.75 38.80 1.16
C SER A 255 4.74 38.06 0.30
N THR A 256 4.15 37.01 0.87
CA THR A 256 3.19 36.12 0.21
C THR A 256 1.76 36.42 0.63
N PHE A 257 1.54 37.16 1.71
CA PHE A 257 0.21 37.54 2.18
C PHE A 257 0.06 39.07 2.17
N ILE A 258 -1.10 39.57 1.73
CA ILE A 258 -1.52 40.97 1.86
C ILE A 258 -2.64 41.03 2.88
N HIS A 259 -2.43 41.78 3.97
CA HIS A 259 -3.47 41.98 4.96
C HIS A 259 -4.65 42.76 4.36
N SER A 260 -5.84 42.63 4.95
CA SER A 260 -7.06 43.30 4.49
C SER A 260 -6.97 44.84 4.42
N ASN A 261 -6.00 45.45 5.09
CA ASN A 261 -5.71 46.87 5.01
C ASN A 261 -4.94 47.29 3.75
N GLY A 262 -4.48 46.34 2.93
CA GLY A 262 -3.78 46.58 1.68
C GLY A 262 -2.35 47.12 1.81
N HIS A 263 -1.86 47.35 3.03
CA HIS A 263 -0.57 47.98 3.29
C HIS A 263 0.43 47.04 3.96
N ASP A 264 -0.04 46.17 4.86
CA ASP A 264 0.84 45.20 5.51
C ASP A 264 0.98 43.98 4.61
N THR A 265 2.22 43.52 4.45
CA THR A 265 2.50 42.29 3.73
C THR A 265 3.45 41.44 4.55
N THR A 266 3.16 40.14 4.64
CA THR A 266 3.96 39.20 5.42
C THR A 266 4.36 38.02 4.56
N ALA A 267 5.55 37.45 4.81
CA ALA A 267 5.94 36.19 4.20
C ALA A 267 5.53 35.07 5.16
N ILE A 268 4.44 34.38 4.88
CA ILE A 268 3.94 33.29 5.75
C ILE A 268 3.87 31.94 5.01
N ASP A 269 4.07 31.96 3.69
CA ASP A 269 4.08 30.78 2.84
C ASP A 269 5.51 30.43 2.44
N TYR A 270 5.91 29.18 2.72
CA TYR A 270 7.28 28.72 2.48
C TYR A 270 7.31 27.30 1.92
N PHE A 271 8.30 27.03 1.07
CA PHE A 271 8.70 25.65 0.75
C PHE A 271 9.85 25.25 1.66
N LEU A 272 9.60 24.32 2.58
CA LEU A 272 10.65 23.68 3.36
C LEU A 272 11.19 22.48 2.58
N TYR A 273 12.51 22.36 2.49
CA TYR A 273 13.17 21.23 1.85
C TYR A 273 14.37 20.78 2.68
N GLN A 274 14.69 19.48 2.70
CA GLN A 274 15.88 19.02 3.42
C GLN A 274 17.14 19.58 2.76
N ASN A 275 18.13 19.91 3.56
CA ASN A 275 19.44 20.42 3.12
C ASN A 275 20.10 19.48 2.09
N SER A 276 19.86 18.16 2.19
CA SER A 276 20.29 17.18 1.18
C SER A 276 19.75 17.42 -0.24
N TYR A 277 18.60 18.09 -0.36
CA TYR A 277 18.00 18.49 -1.64
C TYR A 277 18.39 19.90 -2.07
N LYS A 278 19.20 20.65 -1.31
CA LYS A 278 19.58 22.04 -1.62
C LYS A 278 20.09 22.21 -3.04
N HIS A 279 20.91 21.28 -3.52
CA HIS A 279 21.44 21.29 -4.90
C HIS A 279 20.40 20.94 -5.98
N SER A 280 19.29 20.31 -5.60
CA SER A 280 18.17 20.00 -6.50
C SER A 280 17.16 21.14 -6.58
N VAL A 281 17.19 22.11 -5.65
CA VAL A 281 16.30 23.27 -5.68
C VAL A 281 16.92 24.36 -6.54
N LEU A 282 16.44 24.48 -7.79
CA LEU A 282 16.95 25.47 -8.74
C LEU A 282 16.45 26.87 -8.40
N GLU A 283 15.16 26.99 -8.14
CA GLU A 283 14.48 28.27 -7.98
C GLU A 283 13.34 28.10 -6.97
N ILE A 284 13.18 29.08 -6.09
CA ILE A 284 11.94 29.28 -5.34
C ILE A 284 11.59 30.76 -5.50
N LYS A 285 10.40 31.06 -6.00
CA LYS A 285 9.94 32.43 -6.18
C LYS A 285 8.45 32.59 -5.94
N LYS A 286 8.05 33.78 -5.51
CA LYS A 286 6.66 34.23 -5.57
C LYS A 286 6.24 34.41 -7.03
N LEU A 287 5.02 34.01 -7.35
CA LEU A 287 4.41 34.23 -8.65
C LEU A 287 3.52 35.47 -8.58
N ASP A 288 3.87 36.46 -9.40
CA ASP A 288 3.06 37.65 -9.59
C ASP A 288 2.01 37.37 -10.68
N ILE A 289 0.91 36.76 -10.26
CA ILE A 289 -0.24 36.50 -11.14
C ILE A 289 -1.20 37.66 -10.98
N GLY A 290 -1.16 38.61 -11.92
CA GLY A 290 -1.87 39.90 -11.85
C GLY A 290 -3.22 39.89 -11.14
N ALA A 291 -4.29 39.39 -11.77
CA ALA A 291 -5.61 39.29 -11.14
C ALA A 291 -5.66 38.08 -10.18
N ASN A 292 -5.01 38.19 -9.03
CA ASN A 292 -5.14 37.22 -7.96
C ASN A 292 -6.41 37.50 -7.15
N VAL A 293 -7.25 36.48 -6.99
CA VAL A 293 -8.51 36.57 -6.19
C VAL A 293 -8.30 36.24 -4.71
N SER A 294 -7.07 35.86 -4.33
CA SER A 294 -6.68 35.61 -2.94
C SER A 294 -5.75 36.72 -2.44
N ASP A 295 -5.85 36.97 -1.15
CA ASP A 295 -4.89 37.69 -0.30
C ASP A 295 -3.51 37.01 -0.20
N HIS A 296 -3.38 35.75 -0.63
CA HIS A 296 -2.10 35.05 -0.75
C HIS A 296 -1.61 34.99 -2.20
N TYR A 297 -0.34 35.35 -2.42
CA TYR A 297 0.40 35.08 -3.63
C TYR A 297 0.95 33.64 -3.65
N PRO A 298 0.73 32.88 -4.73
CA PRO A 298 1.31 31.56 -4.84
C PRO A 298 2.83 31.63 -4.98
N ILE A 299 3.50 30.63 -4.40
CA ILE A 299 4.93 30.41 -4.55
C ILE A 299 5.19 29.19 -5.45
N LYS A 300 6.27 29.25 -6.22
CA LYS A 300 6.73 28.20 -7.13
C LYS A 300 8.12 27.73 -6.75
N MET A 301 8.28 26.42 -6.59
CA MET A 301 9.59 25.77 -6.48
C MET A 301 9.89 24.98 -7.76
N VAL A 302 11.06 25.23 -8.35
CA VAL A 302 11.59 24.47 -9.49
C VAL A 302 12.67 23.52 -8.98
N LEU A 303 12.44 22.23 -9.15
CA LEU A 303 13.40 21.19 -8.81
C LEU A 303 14.14 20.74 -10.07
N GLN A 304 15.48 20.71 -10.01
CA GLN A 304 16.27 19.91 -10.91
C GLN A 304 16.02 18.45 -10.54
N HIS A 305 15.09 17.82 -11.26
CA HIS A 305 15.01 16.38 -11.21
C HIS A 305 16.30 15.86 -11.85
N ARG A 306 17.33 15.59 -11.03
CA ARG A 306 18.30 14.58 -11.44
C ARG A 306 17.42 13.39 -11.74
N ARG A 307 17.34 12.98 -13.01
CA ARG A 307 17.18 11.56 -13.27
C ARG A 307 18.35 10.96 -12.50
N TYR A 308 18.11 10.60 -11.25
CA TYR A 308 18.48 9.29 -10.80
C TYR A 308 17.97 8.43 -11.98
N LEU A 309 18.89 8.15 -12.91
CA LEU A 309 19.27 6.77 -13.08
C LEU A 309 19.20 6.20 -11.68
N ILE A 310 17.99 5.75 -11.31
CA ILE A 310 17.81 4.46 -10.73
C ILE A 310 18.66 3.63 -11.67
N GLN A 311 19.98 3.61 -11.38
CA GLN A 311 20.78 2.46 -11.60
C GLN A 311 19.81 1.39 -11.17
N GLN A 312 19.46 0.57 -12.14
CA GLN A 312 19.06 -0.77 -11.85
C GLN A 312 20.22 -1.41 -11.05
N LYS A 313 20.53 -0.94 -9.83
CA LYS A 313 20.54 -1.79 -8.64
C LYS A 313 19.20 -2.47 -8.69
N SER A 314 19.20 -3.48 -9.54
CA SER A 314 18.01 -4.05 -10.11
C SER A 314 17.09 -4.42 -8.97
N LEU A 315 15.80 -4.55 -9.23
CA LEU A 315 14.93 -5.29 -8.32
C LEU A 315 15.56 -6.64 -7.86
N ASN A 316 16.59 -7.18 -8.54
CA ASN A 316 17.34 -8.33 -8.09
C ASN A 316 18.19 -8.10 -6.82
N ASP A 317 18.66 -6.88 -6.52
CA ASP A 317 19.40 -6.62 -5.27
C ASP A 317 18.49 -6.71 -4.04
N PHE A 318 17.23 -6.27 -4.16
CA PHE A 318 16.20 -6.43 -3.11
C PHE A 318 15.57 -7.83 -3.09
N LEU A 319 15.79 -8.64 -4.13
CA LEU A 319 15.31 -10.02 -4.23
C LEU A 319 16.44 -11.05 -4.07
N LYS A 320 17.55 -10.68 -3.41
CA LYS A 320 18.56 -11.67 -3.02
C LYS A 320 17.86 -12.72 -2.15
N PRO A 321 17.75 -13.98 -2.62
CA PRO A 321 17.05 -15.00 -1.87
C PRO A 321 17.75 -15.14 -0.51
N LYS A 322 16.96 -15.02 0.57
CA LYS A 322 17.47 -15.32 1.90
C LYS A 322 17.98 -16.75 1.90
N ILE A 323 19.23 -16.91 2.30
CA ILE A 323 19.85 -18.21 2.47
C ILE A 323 19.06 -18.97 3.55
N ASN A 324 18.63 -20.18 3.21
CA ASN A 324 18.06 -21.09 4.19
C ASN A 324 19.19 -21.99 4.69
N TRP A 325 19.79 -21.61 5.82
CA TRP A 325 20.92 -22.31 6.41
C TRP A 325 20.60 -23.77 6.77
N ASP A 326 19.34 -24.10 7.05
CA ASP A 326 18.90 -25.48 7.34
C ASP A 326 18.96 -26.41 6.12
N ARG A 327 19.04 -25.84 4.91
CA ARG A 327 19.05 -26.58 3.64
C ARG A 327 20.37 -26.49 2.89
N ILE A 328 21.35 -25.79 3.45
CA ILE A 328 22.69 -25.74 2.88
C ILE A 328 23.40 -27.06 3.15
N ASP A 329 24.11 -27.54 2.13
CA ASP A 329 25.14 -28.55 2.26
C ASP A 329 26.34 -27.95 2.99
N LYS A 330 26.44 -28.23 4.30
CA LYS A 330 27.46 -27.65 5.19
C LYS A 330 28.88 -28.06 4.80
N GLU A 331 29.06 -29.33 4.44
CA GLU A 331 30.36 -29.88 4.05
C GLU A 331 30.88 -29.17 2.79
N LYS A 332 30.00 -28.96 1.81
CA LYS A 332 30.35 -28.18 0.61
C LYS A 332 30.68 -26.73 0.91
N TYR A 333 30.01 -26.10 1.88
CA TYR A 333 30.32 -24.75 2.33
C TYR A 333 31.69 -24.64 2.98
N GLU A 334 31.98 -25.54 3.91
CA GLU A 334 33.27 -25.60 4.61
C GLU A 334 34.41 -25.86 3.62
N ASN A 335 34.23 -26.81 2.69
CA ASN A 335 35.22 -27.09 1.63
C ASN A 335 35.48 -25.87 0.74
N ASN A 336 34.44 -25.09 0.40
CA ASN A 336 34.60 -23.84 -0.37
C ASN A 336 35.37 -22.75 0.41
N ILE A 337 35.15 -22.65 1.72
CA ILE A 337 35.89 -21.69 2.56
C ILE A 337 37.34 -22.13 2.69
N ASN A 338 37.58 -23.39 3.06
CA ASN A 338 38.91 -23.92 3.32
C ASN A 338 39.80 -23.89 2.08
N SER A 339 39.25 -24.22 0.90
CA SER A 339 39.99 -24.12 -0.38
C SER A 339 40.38 -22.68 -0.75
N LYS A 340 39.56 -21.70 -0.37
CA LYS A 340 39.87 -20.27 -0.62
C LYS A 340 40.82 -19.68 0.42
N LEU A 341 40.79 -20.17 1.65
CA LEU A 341 41.70 -19.74 2.71
C LEU A 341 43.11 -20.33 2.53
N SER A 342 43.21 -21.62 2.20
CA SER A 342 44.49 -22.32 2.00
C SER A 342 45.37 -21.73 0.90
N ASN A 343 44.77 -21.04 -0.08
CA ASN A 343 45.49 -20.35 -1.14
C ASN A 343 46.08 -18.99 -0.74
N LYS A 344 45.94 -18.56 0.53
CA LYS A 344 46.40 -17.25 0.99
C LYS A 344 47.17 -17.31 2.31
N ASN A 345 48.47 -17.56 2.23
CA ASN A 345 49.39 -17.23 3.32
C ASN A 345 49.70 -15.74 3.26
N SER A 346 48.95 -14.94 4.02
CA SER A 346 49.24 -13.51 4.21
C SER A 346 49.92 -13.36 5.56
N GLU A 347 51.19 -12.99 5.56
CA GLU A 347 51.93 -12.66 6.79
C GLU A 347 51.43 -11.30 7.31
N ILE A 348 50.83 -11.26 8.49
CA ILE A 348 50.27 -10.03 9.08
C ILE A 348 51.41 -9.29 9.80
N LYS A 349 51.86 -8.16 9.25
CA LYS A 349 52.95 -7.35 9.84
C LYS A 349 52.47 -6.02 10.39
N SER A 350 51.27 -5.57 10.00
CA SER A 350 50.72 -4.27 10.34
C SER A 350 49.21 -4.31 10.62
N VAL A 351 48.69 -3.24 11.22
CA VAL A 351 47.24 -3.05 11.44
C VAL A 351 46.46 -2.98 10.13
N GLU A 352 47.11 -2.46 9.07
CA GLU A 352 46.53 -2.42 7.73
C GLU A 352 46.39 -3.84 7.15
N ASP A 353 47.35 -4.72 7.40
CA ASP A 353 47.27 -6.14 7.00
C ASP A 353 46.10 -6.86 7.68
N ILE A 354 45.82 -6.53 8.95
CA ILE A 354 44.65 -7.06 9.68
C ILE A 354 43.35 -6.63 8.99
N THR A 355 43.22 -5.33 8.66
CA THR A 355 42.03 -4.78 8.00
C THR A 355 41.83 -5.42 6.62
N ASN A 356 42.92 -5.61 5.88
CA ASN A 356 42.92 -6.27 4.59
C ASN A 356 42.54 -7.75 4.71
N ALA A 357 43.09 -8.48 5.68
CA ALA A 357 42.74 -9.87 5.94
C ALA A 357 41.25 -10.02 6.31
N PHE A 358 40.71 -9.13 7.14
CA PHE A 358 39.30 -9.14 7.53
C PHE A 358 38.37 -8.87 6.33
N THR A 359 38.74 -7.92 5.49
CA THR A 359 37.99 -7.59 4.27
C THR A 359 37.98 -8.78 3.31
N GLN A 360 39.12 -9.44 3.14
CA GLN A 360 39.25 -10.63 2.31
C GLN A 360 38.44 -11.81 2.87
N LEU A 361 38.47 -12.03 4.19
CA LEU A 361 37.68 -13.08 4.83
C LEU A 361 36.19 -12.88 4.60
N ASN A 362 35.69 -11.63 4.76
CA ASN A 362 34.29 -11.30 4.50
C ASN A 362 33.90 -11.58 3.03
N GLU A 363 34.78 -11.27 2.09
CA GLU A 363 34.54 -11.53 0.68
C GLU A 363 34.55 -13.04 0.36
N ILE A 364 35.46 -13.82 0.97
CA ILE A 364 35.47 -15.29 0.86
C ILE A 364 34.17 -15.89 1.39
N ILE A 365 33.72 -15.47 2.57
CA ILE A 365 32.46 -15.91 3.19
C ILE A 365 31.30 -15.60 2.25
N LYS A 366 31.23 -14.36 1.75
CA LYS A 366 30.16 -13.89 0.86
C LYS A 366 30.11 -14.66 -0.45
N GLN A 367 31.25 -14.89 -1.10
CA GLN A 367 31.32 -15.65 -2.34
C GLN A 367 30.99 -17.13 -2.13
N SER A 368 31.49 -17.74 -1.06
CA SER A 368 31.21 -19.15 -0.73
C SER A 368 29.73 -19.35 -0.43
N THR A 369 29.12 -18.37 0.24
CA THR A 369 27.67 -18.33 0.46
C THR A 369 26.89 -18.19 -0.85
N GLN A 370 27.32 -17.29 -1.75
CA GLN A 370 26.66 -17.10 -3.06
C GLN A 370 26.74 -18.34 -3.95
N ALA A 371 27.85 -19.08 -3.92
CA ALA A 371 28.02 -20.31 -4.69
C ALA A 371 27.03 -21.43 -4.28
N LEU A 372 26.46 -21.33 -3.08
CA LEU A 372 25.49 -22.30 -2.55
C LEU A 372 24.04 -21.86 -2.69
N ILE A 373 23.80 -20.60 -3.07
CA ILE A 373 22.45 -20.15 -3.40
C ILE A 373 22.04 -20.92 -4.65
N PRO A 374 21.02 -21.81 -4.58
CA PRO A 374 20.60 -22.54 -5.76
C PRO A 374 20.18 -21.52 -6.82
N THR A 375 20.79 -21.59 -8.01
CA THR A 375 20.41 -20.75 -9.14
C THR A 375 18.90 -20.86 -9.28
N ARG A 376 18.21 -19.76 -9.03
CA ARG A 376 16.75 -19.72 -8.99
C ARG A 376 16.30 -20.20 -10.36
N LYS A 377 15.80 -21.44 -10.46
CA LYS A 377 15.11 -21.88 -11.68
C LYS A 377 14.04 -20.83 -11.88
N ILE A 378 14.17 -20.03 -12.95
CA ILE A 378 13.21 -18.97 -13.28
C ILE A 378 11.88 -19.68 -13.37
N GLY A 379 11.13 -19.61 -12.27
CA GLY A 379 9.88 -20.32 -12.15
C GLY A 379 8.98 -19.64 -13.14
N ARG A 380 8.76 -20.24 -14.31
CA ARG A 380 7.69 -19.81 -15.23
C ARG A 380 6.47 -19.64 -14.34
N LYS A 381 6.00 -18.39 -14.19
CA LYS A 381 4.85 -18.07 -13.34
C LYS A 381 3.80 -19.09 -13.68
N ARG A 382 3.47 -19.96 -12.71
CA ARG A 382 2.47 -20.99 -12.96
C ARG A 382 1.21 -20.24 -13.41
N PRO A 383 0.64 -20.56 -14.58
CA PRO A 383 -0.54 -19.85 -15.04
C PRO A 383 -1.57 -19.92 -13.93
N LYS A 384 -2.03 -18.76 -13.45
CA LYS A 384 -3.13 -18.69 -12.49
C LYS A 384 -4.31 -19.43 -13.13
N LEU A 385 -5.05 -20.24 -12.37
CA LEU A 385 -6.28 -20.85 -12.87
C LEU A 385 -7.22 -19.71 -13.28
N GLN A 386 -7.45 -19.56 -14.59
CA GLN A 386 -8.25 -18.46 -15.15
C GLN A 386 -9.75 -18.76 -15.16
N VAL A 387 -10.14 -19.99 -14.83
CA VAL A 387 -11.54 -20.43 -14.88
C VAL A 387 -11.87 -21.28 -13.67
N MET A 388 -13.08 -21.09 -13.14
CA MET A 388 -13.59 -21.75 -11.94
C MET A 388 -15.07 -22.09 -12.15
N ASN A 389 -15.38 -23.38 -12.24
CA ASN A 389 -16.74 -23.94 -12.22
C ASN A 389 -16.82 -25.00 -11.09
N GLU A 390 -17.98 -25.61 -10.88
CA GLU A 390 -18.17 -26.59 -9.81
C GLU A 390 -17.32 -27.85 -10.00
N GLU A 391 -17.17 -28.33 -11.24
CA GLU A 391 -16.35 -29.50 -11.56
C GLU A 391 -14.87 -29.26 -11.24
N ILE A 392 -14.35 -28.07 -11.54
CA ILE A 392 -12.99 -27.64 -11.19
C ILE A 392 -12.85 -27.52 -9.68
N LYS A 393 -13.83 -26.99 -8.95
CA LYS A 393 -13.81 -26.92 -7.48
C LYS A 393 -13.73 -28.31 -6.87
N VAL A 394 -14.55 -29.25 -7.35
CA VAL A 394 -14.53 -30.66 -6.91
C VAL A 394 -13.19 -31.32 -7.23
N ALA A 395 -12.68 -31.18 -8.47
CA ALA A 395 -11.38 -31.72 -8.86
C ALA A 395 -10.22 -31.13 -8.05
N LEU A 396 -10.30 -29.84 -7.70
CA LEU A 396 -9.33 -29.15 -6.86
C LEU A 396 -9.37 -29.67 -5.42
N LYS A 397 -10.56 -29.89 -4.85
CA LYS A 397 -10.75 -30.51 -3.53
C LYS A 397 -10.14 -31.91 -3.50
N ASN A 398 -10.44 -32.74 -4.49
CA ASN A 398 -9.92 -34.10 -4.61
C ASN A 398 -8.38 -34.12 -4.73
N LYS A 399 -7.81 -33.22 -5.53
CA LYS A 399 -6.35 -33.05 -5.62
C LYS A 399 -5.73 -32.63 -4.29
N LYS A 400 -6.36 -31.72 -3.53
CA LYS A 400 -5.86 -31.30 -2.21
C LYS A 400 -5.83 -32.48 -1.23
N ILE A 401 -6.91 -33.27 -1.20
CA ILE A 401 -7.01 -34.48 -0.35
C ILE A 401 -5.94 -35.50 -0.74
N ALA A 402 -5.79 -35.82 -2.03
CA ALA A 402 -4.78 -36.77 -2.49
C ALA A 402 -3.33 -36.28 -2.22
N PHE A 403 -3.08 -34.97 -2.36
CA PHE A 403 -1.80 -34.38 -2.02
C PHE A 403 -1.50 -34.47 -0.51
N PHE A 404 -2.49 -34.22 0.34
CA PHE A 404 -2.36 -34.36 1.79
C PHE A 404 -2.05 -35.80 2.18
N LYS A 405 -2.80 -36.78 1.64
CA LYS A 405 -2.54 -38.22 1.85
C LYS A 405 -1.14 -38.64 1.41
N TRP A 406 -0.66 -38.16 0.25
CA TRP A 406 0.72 -38.41 -0.19
C TRP A 406 1.76 -37.75 0.74
N LYS A 407 1.47 -36.58 1.29
CA LYS A 407 2.37 -35.86 2.20
C LYS A 407 2.52 -36.57 3.55
N ILE A 408 1.42 -37.01 4.17
CA ILE A 408 1.45 -37.67 5.49
C ILE A 408 2.10 -39.06 5.43
N ASN A 409 2.03 -39.75 4.29
CA ASN A 409 2.65 -41.05 4.08
C ASN A 409 4.13 -40.97 3.63
N GLY A 410 4.86 -39.93 4.04
CA GLY A 410 6.31 -39.83 3.79
C GLY A 410 6.73 -39.42 2.36
N ARG A 411 5.80 -38.99 1.51
CA ARG A 411 6.08 -38.56 0.12
C ARG A 411 6.79 -39.63 -0.72
N PRO A 412 6.22 -40.83 -0.84
CA PRO A 412 6.82 -41.95 -1.55
C PRO A 412 7.14 -41.57 -3.01
N LYS A 413 8.24 -42.11 -3.52
CA LYS A 413 8.78 -41.82 -4.86
C LYS A 413 8.58 -42.97 -5.84
N GLU A 414 8.28 -44.16 -5.34
CA GLU A 414 8.08 -45.39 -6.12
C GLU A 414 6.88 -45.21 -7.04
N THR A 415 7.06 -45.52 -8.32
CA THR A 415 6.03 -45.35 -9.37
C THR A 415 4.77 -46.14 -9.07
N ASP A 416 4.91 -47.28 -8.39
CA ASP A 416 3.80 -48.17 -8.07
C ASP A 416 3.06 -47.84 -6.77
N ASN A 417 3.57 -46.90 -5.98
CA ASN A 417 2.94 -46.51 -4.73
C ASN A 417 1.53 -45.93 -4.95
N LEU A 418 0.55 -46.44 -4.20
CA LEU A 418 -0.86 -46.07 -4.29
C LEU A 418 -1.09 -44.56 -4.11
N TYR A 419 -0.42 -43.92 -3.15
CA TYR A 419 -0.60 -42.49 -2.86
C TYR A 419 -0.03 -41.60 -3.97
N LEU A 420 1.11 -42.01 -4.56
CA LEU A 420 1.68 -41.30 -5.71
C LEU A 420 0.79 -41.45 -6.95
N LYS A 421 0.27 -42.65 -7.23
CA LYS A 421 -0.68 -42.92 -8.31
C LYS A 421 -1.94 -42.06 -8.17
N ASN A 422 -2.57 -42.06 -7.00
CA ASN A 422 -3.77 -41.26 -6.73
C ASN A 422 -3.52 -39.74 -6.87
N LYS A 423 -2.39 -39.24 -6.36
CA LYS A 423 -1.98 -37.83 -6.54
C LYS A 423 -1.81 -37.46 -8.03
N LYS A 424 -1.21 -38.34 -8.83
CA LYS A 424 -1.04 -38.12 -10.28
C LYS A 424 -2.39 -38.11 -11.00
N GLN A 425 -3.26 -39.07 -10.70
CA GLN A 425 -4.61 -39.19 -11.28
C GLN A 425 -5.47 -37.96 -10.99
N THR A 426 -5.56 -37.52 -9.73
CA THR A 426 -6.33 -36.33 -9.36
C THR A 426 -5.75 -35.03 -9.95
N THR A 427 -4.43 -34.95 -10.10
CA THR A 427 -3.78 -33.83 -10.81
C THR A 427 -4.13 -33.83 -12.31
N HIS A 428 -4.17 -35.00 -12.94
CA HIS A 428 -4.59 -35.15 -14.34
C HIS A 428 -6.06 -34.78 -14.52
N ALA A 429 -6.94 -35.25 -13.63
CA ALA A 429 -8.36 -34.90 -13.63
C ALA A 429 -8.58 -33.39 -13.55
N LEU A 430 -7.94 -32.69 -12.60
CA LEU A 430 -8.04 -31.22 -12.52
C LEU A 430 -7.59 -30.53 -13.82
N ARG A 431 -6.49 -30.99 -14.43
CA ARG A 431 -6.01 -30.44 -15.70
C ARG A 431 -6.98 -30.69 -16.84
N LYS A 432 -7.64 -31.86 -16.89
CA LYS A 432 -8.67 -32.20 -17.86
C LYS A 432 -9.85 -31.23 -17.74
N GLU A 433 -10.41 -31.05 -16.55
CA GLU A 433 -11.52 -30.12 -16.33
C GLU A 433 -11.17 -28.67 -16.68
N CYS A 434 -9.99 -28.21 -16.31
CA CYS A 434 -9.51 -26.88 -16.69
C CYS A 434 -9.41 -26.71 -18.22
N ARG A 435 -8.96 -27.74 -18.94
CA ARG A 435 -8.86 -27.70 -20.41
C ARG A 435 -10.24 -27.70 -21.07
N LEU A 436 -11.17 -28.53 -20.57
CA LEU A 436 -12.54 -28.60 -21.06
C LEU A 436 -13.23 -27.24 -20.91
N GLU A 437 -13.09 -26.62 -19.75
CA GLU A 437 -13.71 -25.32 -19.48
C GLU A 437 -13.10 -24.18 -20.31
N VAL A 438 -11.77 -24.17 -20.48
CA VAL A 438 -11.11 -23.23 -21.40
C VAL A 438 -11.58 -23.44 -22.85
N ALA A 439 -11.79 -24.69 -23.28
CA ALA A 439 -12.32 -24.99 -24.61
C ALA A 439 -13.78 -24.51 -24.77
N LYS A 440 -14.64 -24.76 -23.78
CA LYS A 440 -16.03 -24.25 -23.75
C LYS A 440 -16.06 -22.73 -23.84
N ARG A 441 -15.24 -22.03 -23.07
CA ARG A 441 -15.15 -20.57 -23.10
C ARG A 441 -14.69 -20.06 -24.47
N ARG A 442 -13.71 -20.72 -25.10
CA ARG A 442 -13.27 -20.38 -26.47
C ARG A 442 -14.40 -20.58 -27.50
N LEU A 443 -15.18 -21.64 -27.39
CA LEU A 443 -16.35 -21.87 -28.26
C LEU A 443 -17.41 -20.78 -28.07
N CYS A 444 -17.71 -20.41 -26.82
CA CYS A 444 -18.64 -19.32 -26.50
C CYS A 444 -18.13 -17.96 -27.03
N GLU A 445 -16.84 -17.66 -26.87
CA GLU A 445 -16.22 -16.45 -27.41
C GLU A 445 -16.26 -16.43 -28.95
N ARG A 446 -16.06 -17.59 -29.60
CA ARG A 446 -16.21 -17.74 -31.07
C ARG A 446 -17.65 -17.51 -31.51
N GLN A 447 -18.63 -18.08 -30.82
CA GLN A 447 -20.04 -17.88 -31.14
C GLN A 447 -20.43 -16.40 -30.99
N LYS A 448 -20.04 -15.75 -29.89
CA LYS A 448 -20.23 -14.31 -29.69
C LYS A 448 -19.61 -13.46 -30.80
N LEU A 449 -18.46 -13.87 -31.33
CA LEU A 449 -17.82 -13.19 -32.45
C LEU A 449 -18.62 -13.37 -33.75
N VAL A 450 -19.17 -14.56 -34.00
CA VAL A 450 -20.04 -14.84 -35.15
C VAL A 450 -21.34 -14.04 -35.06
N ASP A 451 -21.97 -14.02 -33.88
CA ASP A 451 -23.22 -13.28 -33.66
C ASP A 451 -22.99 -11.76 -33.75
N ALA A 452 -21.91 -11.24 -33.17
CA ALA A 452 -21.57 -9.82 -33.24
C ALA A 452 -21.23 -9.37 -34.66
N ARG A 453 -20.65 -10.26 -35.49
CA ARG A 453 -20.35 -9.96 -36.90
C ARG A 453 -21.61 -9.57 -37.68
N THR A 454 -22.76 -10.18 -37.40
CA THR A 454 -24.01 -9.93 -38.13
C THR A 454 -24.86 -8.84 -37.48
N ALA A 455 -24.83 -8.70 -36.16
CA ALA A 455 -25.75 -7.82 -35.43
C ALA A 455 -25.13 -6.50 -34.90
N ASP A 456 -23.85 -6.48 -34.49
CA ASP A 456 -23.24 -5.33 -33.80
C ASP A 456 -21.75 -5.15 -34.15
N ARG A 457 -21.49 -4.25 -35.10
CA ARG A 457 -20.15 -3.91 -35.59
C ARG A 457 -19.23 -3.37 -34.49
N LYS A 458 -19.75 -2.63 -33.51
CA LYS A 458 -18.94 -2.04 -32.42
C LYS A 458 -18.48 -3.14 -31.45
N MET A 459 -19.38 -4.04 -31.09
CA MET A 459 -19.05 -5.21 -30.26
C MET A 459 -18.07 -6.14 -30.97
N PHE A 460 -18.25 -6.38 -32.28
CA PHE A 460 -17.31 -7.16 -33.09
C PHE A 460 -15.88 -6.60 -33.02
N HIS A 461 -15.68 -5.30 -33.29
CA HIS A 461 -14.35 -4.69 -33.22
C HIS A 461 -13.76 -4.70 -31.79
N LYS A 462 -14.60 -4.56 -30.75
CA LYS A 462 -14.16 -4.68 -29.35
C LYS A 462 -13.64 -6.09 -29.04
N ILE A 463 -14.34 -7.13 -29.49
CA ILE A 463 -13.91 -8.53 -29.32
C ILE A 463 -12.58 -8.76 -30.04
N ILE A 464 -12.44 -8.31 -31.29
CA ILE A 464 -11.20 -8.42 -32.07
C ILE A 464 -10.04 -7.71 -31.35
N LYS A 465 -10.23 -6.47 -30.88
CA LYS A 465 -9.19 -5.72 -30.16
C LYS A 465 -8.73 -6.43 -28.89
N ASN A 466 -9.64 -7.07 -28.15
CA ASN A 466 -9.31 -7.86 -26.98
C ASN A 466 -8.54 -9.16 -27.29
N GLN A 467 -8.65 -9.68 -28.52
CA GLN A 467 -7.93 -10.87 -28.97
C GLN A 467 -6.58 -10.55 -29.64
N ARG A 468 -6.38 -9.35 -30.20
CA ARG A 468 -5.13 -8.94 -30.89
C ARG A 468 -3.86 -9.17 -30.06
N GLY A 469 -3.88 -8.84 -28.77
CA GLY A 469 -2.71 -9.06 -27.89
C GLY A 469 -2.45 -10.53 -27.51
N LYS A 470 -3.38 -11.45 -27.81
CA LYS A 470 -3.26 -12.88 -27.48
C LYS A 470 -2.93 -13.76 -28.69
N LEU A 471 -3.35 -13.37 -29.89
CA LEU A 471 -3.20 -14.19 -31.10
C LEU A 471 -1.84 -14.04 -31.79
N SER A 472 -1.20 -12.86 -31.71
CA SER A 472 0.07 -12.59 -32.39
C SER A 472 1.27 -13.42 -31.89
N LYS A 473 1.10 -14.21 -30.81
CA LYS A 473 2.17 -15.04 -30.22
C LYS A 473 2.07 -16.53 -30.57
N PHE A 474 1.04 -16.96 -31.31
CA PHE A 474 0.75 -18.39 -31.52
C PHE A 474 0.46 -18.77 -32.97
N ILE A 475 0.51 -17.81 -33.88
CA ILE A 475 0.35 -18.06 -35.31
C ILE A 475 1.74 -17.84 -35.88
N ASP A 476 2.34 -18.89 -36.43
CA ASP A 476 3.66 -18.81 -37.07
C ASP A 476 3.50 -18.42 -38.56
N GLN A 477 2.33 -18.76 -39.13
CA GLN A 477 1.96 -18.52 -40.53
C GLN A 477 0.45 -18.22 -40.63
N LEU A 478 0.09 -17.16 -41.34
CA LEU A 478 -1.30 -16.79 -41.67
C LEU A 478 -1.43 -16.72 -43.20
N ASN A 479 -2.39 -17.43 -43.77
CA ASN A 479 -2.69 -17.36 -45.20
C ASN A 479 -3.94 -16.50 -45.42
N VAL A 480 -3.83 -15.44 -46.21
CA VAL A 480 -4.93 -14.53 -46.57
C VAL A 480 -4.98 -14.47 -48.08
N ASP A 481 -6.01 -15.08 -48.67
CA ASP A 481 -6.13 -15.31 -50.12
C ASP A 481 -4.90 -16.07 -50.67
N ASP A 482 -4.17 -15.46 -51.61
CA ASP A 482 -2.96 -16.03 -52.24
C ASP A 482 -1.65 -15.57 -51.55
N GLU A 483 -1.75 -14.80 -50.44
CA GLU A 483 -0.60 -14.25 -49.72
C GLU A 483 -0.40 -14.90 -48.34
N ILE A 484 0.86 -15.27 -48.06
CA ILE A 484 1.28 -15.89 -46.81
C ILE A 484 2.06 -14.89 -45.96
N PHE A 485 1.58 -14.64 -44.74
CA PHE A 485 2.19 -13.75 -43.75
C PHE A 485 2.85 -14.56 -42.61
N TYR A 486 4.04 -14.17 -42.16
CA TYR A 486 4.80 -14.86 -41.11
C TYR A 486 5.12 -13.94 -39.93
N ASN A 487 5.24 -14.52 -38.73
CA ASN A 487 5.72 -13.84 -37.51
C ASN A 487 5.09 -12.45 -37.26
N GLU A 488 5.88 -11.37 -37.43
CA GLU A 488 5.48 -9.99 -37.14
C GLU A 488 4.48 -9.43 -38.18
N ASP A 489 4.53 -9.95 -39.42
CA ASP A 489 3.69 -9.53 -40.55
C ASP A 489 2.26 -10.10 -40.46
N ILE A 490 2.02 -11.01 -39.52
CA ILE A 490 0.68 -11.59 -39.28
C ILE A 490 -0.33 -10.52 -38.90
N ILE A 491 0.10 -9.44 -38.24
CA ILE A 491 -0.79 -8.32 -37.92
C ILE A 491 -1.25 -7.59 -39.19
N GLU A 492 -0.35 -7.45 -40.17
CA GLU A 492 -0.64 -6.86 -41.47
C GLU A 492 -1.60 -7.76 -42.27
N GLY A 493 -1.33 -9.06 -42.34
CA GLY A 493 -2.23 -10.02 -42.97
C GLY A 493 -3.65 -9.98 -42.40
N TRP A 494 -3.79 -9.95 -41.06
CA TRP A 494 -5.10 -9.77 -40.42
C TRP A 494 -5.76 -8.44 -40.81
N SER A 495 -4.98 -7.36 -40.89
CA SER A 495 -5.49 -6.05 -41.30
C SER A 495 -6.04 -6.10 -42.73
N THR A 496 -5.28 -6.66 -43.67
CA THR A 496 -5.68 -6.86 -45.08
C THR A 496 -6.96 -7.68 -45.19
N HIS A 497 -7.02 -8.83 -44.52
CA HIS A 497 -8.20 -9.70 -44.50
C HIS A 497 -9.46 -8.98 -44.01
N PHE A 498 -9.38 -8.31 -42.86
CA PHE A 498 -10.53 -7.61 -42.29
C PHE A 498 -10.93 -6.38 -43.12
N HIS A 499 -9.98 -5.73 -43.79
CA HIS A 499 -10.26 -4.61 -44.67
C HIS A 499 -10.99 -5.07 -45.93
N GLN A 500 -10.61 -6.21 -46.51
CA GLN A 500 -11.33 -6.84 -47.64
C GLN A 500 -12.75 -7.25 -47.24
N LEU A 501 -12.95 -7.89 -46.08
CA LEU A 501 -14.29 -8.24 -45.58
C LEU A 501 -15.18 -7.01 -45.32
N ALA A 502 -14.58 -5.87 -45.00
CA ALA A 502 -15.29 -4.61 -44.74
C ALA A 502 -15.63 -3.83 -46.01
N LYS A 503 -14.93 -4.06 -47.13
CA LYS A 503 -15.32 -3.51 -48.43
C LYS A 503 -16.61 -4.19 -48.84
N LYS A 504 -17.71 -3.42 -48.90
CA LYS A 504 -19.01 -3.91 -49.42
C LYS A 504 -18.74 -4.60 -50.75
N ILE A 505 -19.09 -5.88 -50.85
CA ILE A 505 -19.21 -6.53 -52.16
C ILE A 505 -20.19 -5.63 -52.93
N PRO A 506 -19.77 -4.97 -54.03
CA PRO A 506 -20.71 -4.24 -54.85
C PRO A 506 -21.76 -5.24 -55.28
N ASN A 507 -23.01 -4.99 -54.89
CA ASN A 507 -24.14 -5.88 -55.17
C ASN A 507 -24.11 -6.16 -56.68
N PRO A 508 -23.80 -7.39 -57.13
CA PRO A 508 -23.77 -7.66 -58.55
C PRO A 508 -25.22 -7.76 -59.01
N LYS A 509 -25.76 -6.59 -59.38
CA LYS A 509 -27.09 -6.35 -59.95
C LYS A 509 -28.27 -6.62 -59.00
N LEU A 510 -28.73 -5.54 -58.37
CA LEU A 510 -30.16 -5.24 -58.21
C LEU A 510 -30.45 -4.00 -59.04
#